data_AF-A0A3B0TA65-F1
#
_entry.id   AF-A0A3B0TA65-F1
#
_cell.length_a   1.000
_cell.length_b   1.000
_cell.length_c   1.000
_cell.angle_alpha   90.00
_cell.angle_beta   90.00
_cell.angle_gamma   90.00
#
_symmetry.space_group_name_H-M   'P 1'
#
loop_
_entity.id
_entity.type
_entity.pdbx_description
1 polymer ?
#
loop_
_entity_poly.entity_id
_entity_poly.type
_entity_poly.pdbx_seq_one_letter_code
_entity_poly.pdbx_strand_id
1 'polypeptide(L)' 'VIDRQIPGLAEAMRSNTFGKIPFGMLSRGVAGLRGTCVIVNLPGSPKAVREGLSVIGAVLEHAVDIASGDFGDHR' A
#
# COMPACT_ATOMS: atom_id res chain seq x y z
N VAL A 1 0.78 9.54 12.45
CA VAL A 1 1.92 9.53 11.49
C VAL A 1 1.42 9.88 10.11
N ILE A 2 0.47 9.12 9.55
CA ILE A 2 -0.26 9.49 8.34
C ILE A 2 -1.41 10.45 8.64
N ASP A 3 -1.79 11.27 7.66
CA ASP A 3 -2.91 12.21 7.69
C ASP A 3 -4.19 11.58 7.13
N ARG A 4 -4.06 10.74 6.09
CA ARG A 4 -5.16 10.02 5.43
C ARG A 4 -4.77 8.58 5.12
N GLN A 5 -5.69 7.64 5.34
CA GLN A 5 -5.48 6.23 5.00
C GLN A 5 -5.74 5.94 3.52
N ILE A 6 -4.99 4.98 2.96
CA ILE A 6 -5.26 4.34 1.67
C ILE A 6 -5.51 2.85 1.95
N PRO A 7 -6.71 2.49 2.46
CA PRO A 7 -6.98 1.14 2.95
C PRO A 7 -6.83 0.07 1.85
N GLY A 8 -7.16 0.41 0.59
CA GLY A 8 -7.07 -0.48 -0.55
C GLY A 8 -5.69 -1.11 -0.78
N LEU A 9 -4.59 -0.40 -0.48
CA LEU A 9 -3.24 -0.97 -0.59
C LEU A 9 -3.01 -2.09 0.44
N ALA A 10 -3.42 -1.86 1.68
CA ALA A 10 -3.29 -2.84 2.77
C ALA A 10 -4.22 -4.05 2.54
N GLU A 11 -5.43 -3.80 2.02
CA GLU A 11 -6.38 -4.83 1.64
C GLU A 11 -5.89 -5.70 0.48
N ALA A 12 -5.33 -5.09 -0.57
CA ALA A 12 -4.77 -5.82 -1.71
C ALA A 12 -3.63 -6.74 -1.28
N MET A 13 -2.71 -6.25 -0.43
CA MET A 13 -1.62 -7.07 0.10
C MET A 13 -2.13 -8.25 0.95
N ARG A 14 -3.09 -8.03 1.86
CA ARG A 14 -3.70 -9.11 2.65
C ARG A 14 -4.40 -10.13 1.74
N SER A 15 -5.16 -9.65 0.76
CA SER A 15 -5.91 -10.49 -0.19
C SER A 15 -4.97 -11.37 -1.02
N ASN A 16 -3.81 -10.88 -1.43
CA ASN A 16 -2.83 -11.69 -2.17
C ASN A 16 -2.31 -12.90 -1.37
N THR A 17 -2.27 -12.79 -0.04
CA THR A 17 -1.86 -13.88 0.87
C THR A 17 -3.00 -14.80 1.30
N PHE A 18 -4.25 -14.39 1.09
CA PHE A 18 -5.42 -15.14 1.51
C PHE A 18 -5.44 -16.53 0.85
N GLY A 19 -5.67 -17.58 1.65
CA GLY A 19 -5.64 -18.98 1.20
C GLY A 19 -4.24 -19.57 0.93
N LYS A 20 -3.20 -18.74 0.79
CA LYS A 20 -1.81 -19.20 0.57
C LYS A 20 -1.01 -19.25 1.87
N ILE A 21 -1.16 -18.22 2.70
CA ILE A 21 -0.45 -18.05 3.97
C ILE A 21 -1.51 -17.81 5.06
N PRO A 22 -1.83 -18.82 5.89
CA PRO A 22 -2.86 -18.70 6.92
C PRO A 22 -2.67 -17.47 7.83
N PHE A 23 -1.43 -17.14 8.19
CA PHE A 23 -1.12 -16.01 9.06
C PHE A 23 -1.19 -14.65 8.37
N GLY A 24 -1.35 -14.58 7.04
CA GLY A 24 -1.44 -13.33 6.29
C GLY A 24 -2.62 -12.46 6.74
N MET A 25 -3.72 -13.08 7.19
CA MET A 25 -4.88 -12.39 7.73
C MET A 25 -4.60 -11.61 9.02
N LEU A 26 -3.53 -11.95 9.75
CA LEU A 26 -3.14 -11.27 11.00
C LEU A 26 -2.33 -9.99 10.73
N SER A 27 -2.00 -9.68 9.47
CA SER A 27 -1.25 -8.48 9.13
C SER A 27 -2.03 -7.21 9.50
N ARG A 28 -1.43 -6.40 10.39
CA ARG A 28 -1.94 -5.09 10.80
C ARG A 28 -1.28 -3.92 10.06
N GLY A 29 -0.62 -4.21 8.93
CA GLY A 29 0.00 -3.18 8.11
C GLY A 29 -1.03 -2.16 7.61
N VAL A 30 -0.63 -0.89 7.63
CA VAL A 30 -1.42 0.26 7.16
C VAL A 30 -0.69 0.91 5.98
N ALA A 31 -1.44 1.55 5.10
CA ALA A 31 -0.93 2.43 4.06
C ALA A 31 -1.68 3.76 4.11
N GLY A 32 -1.01 4.84 3.77
CA GLY A 32 -1.60 6.17 3.82
C GLY A 32 -0.69 7.27 3.30
N LEU A 33 -1.20 8.49 3.33
CA LEU A 33 -0.49 9.70 2.96
C LEU A 33 -0.05 10.48 4.19
N ARG A 34 1.10 11.14 4.08
CA ARG A 34 1.51 12.24 4.94
C ARG A 34 1.93 13.40 4.05
N GLY A 35 1.11 14.45 3.94
CA GLY A 35 1.21 15.42 2.85
C GLY A 35 1.20 14.71 1.49
N THR A 36 2.24 14.94 0.68
CA THR A 36 2.43 14.32 -0.64
C THR A 36 3.18 12.97 -0.60
N CYS A 37 3.56 12.50 0.59
CA CYS A 37 4.33 11.26 0.75
C CYS A 37 3.42 10.05 0.97
N VAL A 38 3.57 9.02 0.14
CA VAL A 38 2.94 7.70 0.34
C VAL A 38 3.78 6.87 1.31
N ILE A 39 3.15 6.42 2.39
CA ILE A 39 3.76 5.55 3.42
C ILE A 39 3.04 4.21 3.41
N VAL A 40 3.78 3.11 3.30
CA VAL A 40 3.23 1.74 3.30
C VAL A 40 4.01 0.85 4.26
N ASN A 41 3.31 0.12 5.13
CA ASN A 41 3.92 -0.96 5.90
C ASN A 41 4.12 -2.20 5.02
N LEU A 42 5.36 -2.68 4.95
CA LEU A 42 5.71 -3.93 4.29
C LEU A 42 6.01 -5.04 5.32
N PRO A 43 5.94 -6.32 4.91
CA PRO A 43 6.31 -7.44 5.78
C PRO A 43 7.78 -7.42 6.21
N GLY A 44 8.11 -8.15 7.27
CA GLY A 44 9.46 -8.13 7.87
C GLY A 44 10.53 -8.94 7.12
N SER A 45 10.17 -9.81 6.16
CA SER A 45 11.14 -10.64 5.43
C SER A 45 11.36 -10.15 4.00
N PRO A 46 12.59 -10.20 3.44
CA PRO A 46 12.85 -9.76 2.07
C PRO A 46 12.01 -10.48 1.00
N LYS A 47 11.68 -11.76 1.22
CA LYS A 47 10.79 -12.51 0.33
C LYS A 47 9.39 -11.91 0.32
N ALA A 48 8.80 -11.69 1.50
CA ALA A 48 7.46 -11.15 1.61
C ALA A 48 7.38 -9.67 1.19
N VAL A 49 8.48 -8.90 1.33
CA VAL A 49 8.60 -7.56 0.74
C VAL A 49 8.47 -7.60 -0.78
N ARG A 50 9.19 -8.50 -1.46
CA ARG A 50 9.09 -8.64 -2.92
C ARG A 50 7.69 -9.04 -3.38
N GLU A 51 7.06 -9.98 -2.68
CA GLU A 51 5.68 -10.41 -2.95
C GLU A 51 4.65 -9.29 -2.69
N GLY A 52 4.87 -8.47 -1.65
CA GLY A 52 4.03 -7.30 -1.38
C GLY A 52 4.18 -6.23 -2.46
N LEU A 53 5.42 -5.90 -2.83
CA LEU A 53 5.71 -4.91 -3.86
C LEU A 53 5.24 -5.35 -5.25
N SER A 54 5.20 -6.65 -5.57
CA SER A 54 4.62 -7.11 -6.84
C SER A 54 3.11 -6.86 -6.93
N VAL A 55 2.42 -6.70 -5.79
CA VAL A 55 0.97 -6.40 -5.76
C VAL A 55 0.71 -4.91 -5.92
N ILE A 56 1.47 -4.07 -5.21
CA ILE A 56 1.18 -2.63 -5.12
C ILE A 56 2.11 -1.75 -5.95
N GLY A 57 3.26 -2.27 -6.40
CA GLY A 57 4.33 -1.46 -6.97
C GLY A 57 3.89 -0.63 -8.18
N ALA A 58 3.07 -1.21 -9.05
CA ALA A 58 2.56 -0.55 -10.25
C ALA A 58 1.66 0.67 -9.97
N VAL A 59 1.06 0.76 -8.77
CA VAL A 59 0.17 1.88 -8.41
C VAL A 59 0.83 2.92 -7.50
N LEU A 60 2.06 2.68 -7.03
CA LEU A 60 2.71 3.59 -6.08
C LEU A 60 3.10 4.93 -6.71
N GLU A 61 3.60 4.91 -7.95
CA GLU A 61 3.95 6.14 -8.69
C GLU A 61 2.71 7.02 -8.87
N HIS A 62 1.64 6.44 -9.41
CA HIS A 62 0.37 7.15 -9.57
C HIS A 62 -0.23 7.63 -8.24
N ALA A 63 -0.08 6.86 -7.15
CA ALA A 63 -0.54 7.28 -5.82
C ALA A 63 0.24 8.51 -5.30
N VAL A 64 1.53 8.64 -5.62
CA VAL A 64 2.32 9.84 -5.33
C VAL A 64 1.85 11.00 -6.19
N ASP A 65 1.60 10.79 -7.48
CA ASP A 65 1.14 11.86 -8.37
C ASP A 65 -0.21 12.46 -7.91
N ILE A 66 -1.16 11.60 -7.52
CA ILE A 66 -2.43 12.04 -6.93
C ILE A 66 -2.19 12.84 -5.63
N ALA A 67 -1.26 12.38 -4.78
CA ALA A 67 -0.97 13.03 -3.51
C ALA A 67 -0.30 14.41 -3.70
N SER A 68 0.52 14.57 -4.74
CA SER A 68 1.18 15.82 -5.11
C SER A 68 0.24 16.82 -5.81
N GLY A 69 -0.93 16.37 -6.27
CA GLY A 69 -1.84 17.18 -7.07
C GLY A 69 -1.42 17.32 -8.53
N ASP A 70 -0.43 16.54 -8.98
CA ASP A 70 0.06 16.51 -10.37
C ASP A 70 -0.87 15.70 -11.28
N PHE A 71 -1.74 14.86 -10.69
CA PHE A 71 -2.80 14.14 -11.40
C PHE A 71 -4.19 14.66 -11.00
N GLY A 72 -4.88 15.28 -11.97
CA GLY A 72 -6.30 15.55 -11.90
C GLY A 72 -6.66 16.88 -11.25
N ASP A 73 -6.63 17.94 -12.05
CA ASP A 73 -7.67 18.97 -12.00
C ASP A 73 -9.02 18.26 -12.22
N HIS A 74 -9.60 17.73 -11.14
CA HIS A 74 -10.98 17.31 -11.07
C HIS A 74 -11.77 18.41 -10.37
N ARG A 75 -11.86 19.56 -11.03
CA ARG A 75 -13.01 20.46 -10.92
C ARG A 75 -14.19 19.92 -11.71
#